data_AF-A0A916K2C4-F1
#
_entry.id   AF-A0A916K2C4-F1
#
_cell.length_a   1.000
_cell.length_b   1.000
_cell.length_c   1.000
_cell.angle_alpha   90.00
_cell.angle_beta   90.00
_cell.angle_gamma   90.00
#
_symmetry.space_group_name_H-M   'P 1'
#
loop_
_entity.id
_entity.type
_entity.pdbx_description
1 polymer ?
#
loop_
_entity_poly.entity_id
_entity_poly.type
_entity_poly.pdbx_seq_one_letter_code
_entity_poly.pdbx_strand_id
1 'polypeptide(L)'
;MVRNDGSKQPGLYTESAWSRGTAWALYGMSLSYHHTGNEAYLHAAKRVAHFFMANLPDDHVPHWDFRLPEDVPVYRDSSAGACAACGLLLLADQVSGPEKSLYRKTAENILHSLYVNYGSWEGTAEEGLILHGTSHVPEQKNIDVPLIYGDYYFVEGLSRLLGHGELFW
;
A
#
# COMPACT_ATOMS: atom_id res chain seq x y z
N MET A 1 28.79 -9.12 8.43
CA MET A 1 29.01 -8.44 7.13
C MET A 1 28.72 -9.45 6.03
N VAL A 2 27.48 -9.52 5.56
CA VAL A 2 27.09 -10.44 4.47
C VAL A 2 26.93 -9.60 3.20
N ARG A 3 27.58 -10.07 2.14
CA ARG A 3 27.71 -9.43 0.83
C ARG A 3 26.36 -9.45 0.10
N ASN A 4 26.03 -8.32 -0.51
CA ASN A 4 24.91 -8.14 -1.43
C ASN A 4 25.16 -9.01 -2.67
N ASP A 5 24.28 -9.99 -2.92
CA ASP A 5 24.45 -11.06 -3.92
C ASP A 5 23.81 -10.73 -5.28
N GLY A 6 23.73 -9.46 -5.65
CA GLY A 6 23.23 -9.06 -6.96
C GLY A 6 21.75 -9.42 -7.22
N SER A 7 20.99 -9.84 -6.21
CA SER A 7 19.53 -9.84 -6.31
C SER A 7 19.03 -8.40 -6.36
N LYS A 8 18.49 -8.00 -7.53
CA LYS A 8 17.86 -6.70 -7.75
C LYS A 8 16.57 -6.63 -6.92
N GLN A 9 16.70 -6.36 -5.63
CA GLN A 9 15.56 -6.19 -4.73
C GLN A 9 15.17 -4.71 -4.69
N PRO A 10 13.87 -4.36 -4.71
CA PRO A 10 13.42 -2.97 -4.64
C PRO A 10 13.79 -2.24 -3.33
N GLY A 11 14.19 -2.99 -2.28
CA GLY A 11 14.64 -2.46 -1.00
C GLY A 11 16.11 -2.00 -1.04
N LEU A 12 16.40 -0.87 -0.38
CA LEU A 12 17.71 -0.20 -0.45
C LEU A 12 18.84 -0.97 0.25
N TYR A 13 18.52 -1.74 1.28
CA TYR A 13 19.48 -2.53 2.08
C TYR A 13 18.78 -3.70 2.79
N THR A 14 19.54 -4.61 3.39
CA THR A 14 19.08 -5.86 4.00
C THR A 14 18.02 -5.72 5.09
N GLU A 15 17.91 -4.55 5.72
CA GLU A 15 16.91 -4.25 6.76
C GLU A 15 15.85 -3.25 6.33
N SER A 16 15.84 -2.87 5.04
CA SER A 16 14.85 -1.97 4.46
C SER A 16 13.44 -2.58 4.49
N ALA A 17 12.42 -1.73 4.56
CA ALA A 17 11.03 -2.15 4.64
C ALA A 17 10.22 -1.43 3.56
N TRP A 18 10.45 -1.83 2.32
CA TRP A 18 9.81 -1.26 1.13
C TRP A 18 8.29 -1.30 1.27
N SER A 19 7.66 -0.11 1.20
CA SER A 19 6.26 0.03 1.57
C SER A 19 5.34 -0.70 0.59
N ARG A 20 5.66 -0.70 -0.71
CA ARG A 20 4.89 -1.44 -1.71
C ARG A 20 5.00 -2.95 -1.58
N GLY A 21 6.17 -3.47 -1.20
CA GLY A 21 6.33 -4.89 -0.91
C GLY A 21 5.50 -5.32 0.30
N THR A 22 5.43 -4.43 1.30
CA THR A 22 4.56 -4.62 2.47
C THR A 22 3.08 -4.59 2.07
N ALA A 23 2.69 -3.67 1.18
CA ALA A 23 1.33 -3.59 0.65
C ALA A 23 0.94 -4.85 -0.16
N TRP A 24 1.84 -5.36 -1.03
CA TRP A 24 1.64 -6.64 -1.74
C TRP A 24 1.49 -7.81 -0.79
N ALA A 25 2.31 -7.90 0.26
CA ALA A 25 2.16 -8.95 1.25
C ALA A 25 0.83 -8.84 2.00
N LEU A 26 0.40 -7.63 2.35
CA LEU A 26 -0.90 -7.42 3.00
C LEU A 26 -2.04 -7.88 2.11
N TYR A 27 -2.13 -7.35 0.89
CA TYR A 27 -3.25 -7.65 0.02
C TYR A 27 -3.20 -9.11 -0.45
N GLY A 28 -2.04 -9.60 -0.88
CA GLY A 28 -1.85 -10.97 -1.33
C GLY A 28 -2.16 -12.03 -0.26
N MET A 29 -1.82 -11.79 1.00
CA MET A 29 -2.17 -12.71 2.09
C MET A 29 -3.67 -12.65 2.41
N SER A 30 -4.29 -11.47 2.33
CA SER A 30 -5.74 -11.32 2.49
C SER A 30 -6.51 -12.05 1.38
N LEU A 31 -6.05 -11.93 0.13
CA LEU A 31 -6.57 -12.69 -1.02
C LEU A 31 -6.38 -14.20 -0.83
N SER A 32 -5.18 -14.62 -0.42
CA SER A 32 -4.89 -16.04 -0.18
C SER A 32 -5.83 -16.63 0.87
N TYR A 33 -6.12 -15.91 1.97
CA TYR A 33 -7.12 -16.34 2.94
C TYR A 33 -8.53 -16.38 2.33
N HIS A 34 -8.92 -15.36 1.55
CA HIS A 34 -10.22 -15.31 0.89
C HIS A 34 -10.50 -16.58 0.06
N HIS A 35 -9.52 -17.03 -0.73
CA HIS A 35 -9.71 -18.19 -1.61
C HIS A 35 -9.50 -19.54 -0.93
N THR A 36 -8.68 -19.61 0.11
CA THR A 36 -8.27 -20.90 0.70
C THR A 36 -8.90 -21.20 2.06
N GLY A 37 -9.37 -20.17 2.78
CA GLY A 37 -9.78 -20.28 4.19
C GLY A 37 -8.66 -20.68 5.15
N ASN A 38 -7.40 -20.69 4.72
CA ASN A 38 -6.28 -21.11 5.56
C ASN A 38 -5.85 -19.99 6.52
N GLU A 39 -6.11 -20.19 7.82
CA GLU A 39 -5.82 -19.25 8.91
C GLU A 39 -4.36 -18.76 8.96
N ALA A 40 -3.40 -19.53 8.44
CA ALA A 40 -2.01 -19.07 8.36
C ALA A 40 -1.87 -17.78 7.53
N TYR A 41 -2.66 -17.65 6.45
CA TYR A 41 -2.70 -16.45 5.62
C TYR A 41 -3.40 -15.29 6.33
N LEU A 42 -4.49 -15.55 7.06
CA LEU A 42 -5.14 -14.51 7.87
C LEU A 42 -4.18 -13.95 8.91
N HIS A 43 -3.47 -14.81 9.65
CA HIS A 43 -2.48 -14.37 10.63
C HIS A 43 -1.31 -13.62 9.98
N ALA A 44 -0.87 -14.02 8.79
CA ALA A 44 0.15 -13.30 8.05
C ALA A 44 -0.35 -11.90 7.63
N ALA A 45 -1.54 -11.80 7.04
CA ALA A 45 -2.15 -10.54 6.65
C ALA A 45 -2.26 -9.58 7.84
N LYS A 46 -2.73 -10.04 9.00
CA LYS A 46 -2.83 -9.23 10.24
C LYS A 46 -1.48 -8.71 10.71
N ARG A 47 -0.42 -9.53 10.68
CA ARG A 47 0.93 -9.09 11.06
C ARG A 47 1.45 -7.99 10.14
N VAL A 48 1.26 -8.18 8.83
CA VAL A 48 1.69 -7.20 7.82
C VAL A 48 0.86 -5.91 7.93
N ALA A 49 -0.46 -6.03 8.15
CA ALA A 49 -1.35 -4.89 8.36
C ALA A 49 -0.90 -4.02 9.53
N HIS A 50 -0.66 -4.63 10.70
CA HIS A 50 -0.21 -3.90 11.88
C HIS A 50 1.15 -3.23 11.67
N PHE A 51 2.09 -3.90 10.97
CA PHE A 51 3.37 -3.28 10.63
C PHE A 51 3.18 -2.09 9.69
N PHE A 52 2.41 -2.24 8.61
CA PHE A 52 2.15 -1.15 7.66
C PHE A 52 1.50 0.05 8.38
N MET A 53 0.45 -0.20 9.16
CA MET A 53 -0.29 0.83 9.90
C MET A 53 0.57 1.57 10.92
N ALA A 54 1.43 0.86 11.66
CA ALA A 54 2.30 1.45 12.66
C ALA A 54 3.36 2.39 12.08
N ASN A 55 3.67 2.26 10.78
CA ASN A 55 4.64 3.09 10.08
C ASN A 55 3.98 4.12 9.15
N LEU A 56 2.65 4.29 9.22
CA LEU A 56 1.97 5.34 8.48
C LEU A 56 2.32 6.72 9.09
N PRO A 57 2.64 7.71 8.25
CA PRO A 57 2.79 9.10 8.67
C PRO A 57 1.43 9.74 8.95
N ASP A 58 1.44 10.96 9.47
CA ASP A 58 0.24 11.69 9.91
C ASP A 58 -0.82 11.87 8.81
N ASP A 59 -0.39 12.02 7.55
CA ASP A 59 -1.28 12.13 6.39
C ASP A 59 -1.71 10.77 5.82
N HIS A 60 -1.35 9.66 6.47
CA HIS A 60 -1.75 8.29 6.14
C HIS A 60 -1.27 7.75 4.78
N VAL A 61 -0.43 8.45 4.02
CA VAL A 61 0.16 7.93 2.77
C VAL A 61 1.61 7.53 3.01
N PRO A 62 2.01 6.26 2.80
CA PRO A 62 3.32 5.79 3.22
C PRO A 62 4.46 6.49 2.48
N HIS A 63 5.61 6.58 3.14
CA HIS A 63 6.87 6.78 2.43
C HIS A 63 7.19 5.55 1.57
N TRP A 64 8.09 5.69 0.59
CA TRP A 64 8.47 4.57 -0.28
C TRP A 64 9.16 3.41 0.45
N ASP A 65 9.76 3.69 1.62
CA ASP A 65 10.30 2.70 2.54
C ASP A 65 10.02 3.11 3.99
N PHE A 66 9.66 2.15 4.85
CA PHE A 66 9.31 2.43 6.24
C PHE A 66 10.52 2.57 7.18
N ARG A 67 11.73 2.27 6.71
CA ARG A 67 12.94 2.28 7.54
C ARG A 67 13.99 3.26 7.06
N LEU A 68 13.62 4.25 6.24
CA LEU A 68 14.55 5.21 5.62
C LEU A 68 15.57 5.77 6.62
N PRO A 69 16.88 5.65 6.32
CA PRO A 69 17.92 6.38 7.02
C PRO A 69 17.75 7.90 6.86
N GLU A 70 18.28 8.68 7.81
CA GLU A 70 18.18 10.16 7.80
C GLU A 70 18.80 10.82 6.56
N ASP A 71 19.78 10.16 5.92
CA ASP A 71 20.49 10.66 4.74
C ASP A 71 19.83 10.30 3.40
N VAL A 72 18.72 9.55 3.43
CA VAL A 72 18.01 9.12 2.21
C VAL A 72 16.83 10.04 1.93
N PRO A 73 16.67 10.53 0.68
CA PRO A 73 15.51 11.33 0.30
C PRO A 73 14.17 10.63 0.61
N VAL A 74 13.30 11.39 1.27
CA VAL A 74 11.98 10.92 1.68
C VAL A 74 10.99 11.23 0.55
N TYR A 75 10.62 10.18 -0.20
CA TYR A 75 9.53 10.22 -1.18
C TYR A 75 8.29 9.49 -0.64
N ARG A 76 7.12 9.86 -1.16
CA ARG A 76 5.88 9.12 -0.94
C ARG A 76 5.78 7.94 -1.90
N ASP A 77 4.96 6.97 -1.55
CA ASP A 77 4.48 5.97 -2.49
C ASP A 77 2.96 5.83 -2.38
N SER A 78 2.24 6.69 -3.11
CA SER A 78 0.79 6.66 -3.17
C SER A 78 0.23 5.32 -3.64
N SER A 79 0.97 4.60 -4.50
CA SER A 79 0.58 3.28 -5.00
C SER A 79 0.61 2.20 -3.91
N ALA A 80 1.57 2.27 -2.97
CA ALA A 80 1.62 1.40 -1.81
C ALA A 80 0.44 1.69 -0.87
N GLY A 81 0.10 2.96 -0.67
CA GLY A 81 -1.08 3.38 0.09
C GLY A 81 -2.36 2.81 -0.52
N ALA A 82 -2.58 3.02 -1.82
CA ALA A 82 -3.76 2.55 -2.54
C ALA A 82 -3.92 1.02 -2.43
N CYS A 83 -2.85 0.25 -2.67
CA CYS A 83 -2.89 -1.19 -2.49
C CYS A 83 -3.20 -1.62 -1.06
N ALA A 84 -2.52 -1.02 -0.08
CA ALA A 84 -2.71 -1.39 1.31
C ALA A 84 -4.15 -1.11 1.75
N ALA A 85 -4.78 -0.03 1.26
CA ALA A 85 -6.19 0.23 1.50
C ALA A 85 -7.09 -0.90 0.99
N CYS A 86 -6.87 -1.42 -0.23
CA CYS A 86 -7.60 -2.58 -0.73
C CYS A 86 -7.41 -3.82 0.16
N GLY A 87 -6.17 -4.12 0.55
CA GLY A 87 -5.86 -5.23 1.45
C GLY A 87 -6.51 -5.09 2.82
N LEU A 88 -6.51 -3.89 3.40
CA LEU A 88 -7.15 -3.59 4.67
C LEU A 88 -8.69 -3.72 4.59
N LEU A 89 -9.31 -3.28 3.49
CA LEU A 89 -10.75 -3.46 3.28
C LEU A 89 -11.12 -4.94 3.18
N LEU A 90 -10.38 -5.71 2.40
CA LEU A 90 -10.62 -7.15 2.30
C LEU A 90 -10.39 -7.86 3.65
N LEU A 91 -9.31 -7.51 4.35
CA LEU A 91 -9.03 -8.05 5.68
C LEU A 91 -10.12 -7.68 6.69
N ALA A 92 -10.67 -6.47 6.63
CA ALA A 92 -11.77 -6.03 7.49
C ALA A 92 -13.03 -6.88 7.29
N ASP A 93 -13.29 -7.36 6.07
CA ASP A 93 -14.43 -8.23 5.76
C ASP A 93 -14.23 -9.67 6.28
N GLN A 94 -12.98 -10.04 6.60
CA GLN A 94 -12.57 -11.36 7.07
C GLN A 94 -12.46 -11.47 8.60
N VAL A 95 -12.57 -10.36 9.32
CA VAL A 95 -12.49 -10.30 10.78
C VAL A 95 -13.72 -9.65 11.39
N SER A 96 -13.80 -9.60 12.72
CA SER A 96 -14.94 -9.05 13.45
C SER A 96 -14.50 -8.12 14.59
N GLY A 97 -15.48 -7.44 15.20
CA GLY A 97 -15.26 -6.61 16.36
C GLY A 97 -14.30 -5.43 16.11
N PRO A 98 -13.47 -5.05 17.10
CA PRO A 98 -12.58 -3.90 17.00
C PRO A 98 -11.57 -3.98 15.83
N GLU A 99 -11.12 -5.18 15.47
CA GLU A 99 -10.16 -5.37 14.37
C GLU A 99 -10.77 -4.95 13.02
N LYS A 100 -12.03 -5.32 12.78
CA LYS A 100 -12.76 -4.93 11.57
C LYS A 100 -12.84 -3.41 11.45
N SER A 101 -13.23 -2.73 12.53
CA SER A 101 -13.33 -1.27 12.57
C SER A 101 -11.97 -0.61 12.36
N LEU A 102 -10.91 -1.15 12.97
CA LEU A 102 -9.55 -0.64 12.86
C LEU A 102 -9.03 -0.69 11.41
N TYR A 103 -9.11 -1.85 10.75
CA TYR A 103 -8.62 -2.01 9.39
C TYR A 103 -9.42 -1.17 8.39
N ARG A 104 -10.75 -1.20 8.50
CA ARG A 104 -11.63 -0.41 7.63
C ARG A 104 -11.38 1.10 7.80
N LYS A 105 -11.29 1.59 9.04
CA LYS A 105 -11.05 3.02 9.29
C LYS A 105 -9.70 3.48 8.77
N THR A 106 -8.67 2.64 8.90
CA THR A 106 -7.35 2.94 8.35
C THR A 106 -7.41 3.02 6.82
N ALA A 107 -8.08 2.06 6.15
CA ALA A 107 -8.24 2.09 4.70
C ALA A 107 -8.99 3.34 4.21
N GLU A 108 -10.07 3.71 4.89
CA GLU A 108 -10.82 4.95 4.62
C GLU A 108 -9.94 6.19 4.73
N ASN A 109 -9.12 6.28 5.78
CA ASN A 109 -8.21 7.42 5.98
C ASN A 109 -7.15 7.50 4.87
N ILE A 110 -6.59 6.36 4.44
CA ILE A 110 -5.64 6.29 3.32
C ILE A 110 -6.31 6.78 2.03
N LEU A 111 -7.46 6.21 1.65
CA LEU A 111 -8.18 6.55 0.42
C LEU A 111 -8.65 8.01 0.42
N HIS A 112 -9.12 8.50 1.58
CA HIS A 112 -9.48 9.90 1.75
C HIS A 112 -8.26 10.83 1.54
N SER A 113 -7.12 10.50 2.13
CA SER A 113 -5.90 11.30 1.93
C SER A 113 -5.44 11.28 0.47
N LEU A 114 -5.45 10.12 -0.18
CA LEU A 114 -5.15 10.01 -1.61
C LEU A 114 -6.07 10.88 -2.45
N TYR A 115 -7.38 10.87 -2.15
CA TYR A 115 -8.35 11.70 -2.87
C TYR A 115 -8.11 13.20 -2.65
N VAL A 116 -7.91 13.63 -1.41
CA VAL A 116 -7.84 15.06 -1.06
C VAL A 116 -6.48 15.68 -1.40
N ASN A 117 -5.38 14.95 -1.20
CA ASN A 117 -4.03 15.52 -1.23
C ASN A 117 -3.18 15.05 -2.41
N TYR A 118 -3.52 13.92 -3.04
CA TYR A 118 -2.69 13.28 -4.07
C TYR A 118 -3.39 13.20 -5.44
N GLY A 119 -4.66 13.55 -5.52
CA GLY A 119 -5.43 13.43 -6.75
C GLY A 119 -5.15 14.53 -7.77
N SER A 120 -5.11 14.16 -9.05
CA SER A 120 -4.99 15.11 -10.17
C SER A 120 -6.35 15.41 -10.79
N TRP A 121 -7.16 16.23 -10.11
CA TRP A 121 -8.57 16.46 -10.51
C TRP A 121 -8.79 17.66 -11.44
N GLU A 122 -7.95 18.68 -11.33
CA GLU A 122 -8.17 19.98 -11.99
C GLU A 122 -7.30 20.16 -13.26
N GLY A 123 -6.26 19.34 -13.43
CA GLY A 123 -5.33 19.42 -14.54
C GLY A 123 -5.75 18.55 -15.72
N THR A 124 -5.66 19.07 -16.95
CA THR A 124 -5.91 18.30 -18.18
C THR A 124 -4.65 17.70 -18.81
N ALA A 125 -3.47 17.97 -18.22
CA ALA A 125 -2.18 17.55 -18.76
C ALA A 125 -1.65 16.25 -18.13
N GLU A 126 -2.14 15.91 -16.94
CA GLU A 126 -1.80 14.68 -16.24
C GLU A 126 -2.84 13.61 -16.57
N GLU A 127 -2.37 12.40 -16.87
CA GLU A 127 -3.21 11.25 -17.22
C GLU A 127 -3.42 10.29 -16.04
N GLY A 128 -2.53 10.33 -15.04
CA GLY A 128 -2.65 9.55 -13.81
C GLY A 128 -3.69 10.12 -12.84
N LEU A 129 -4.37 9.25 -12.10
CA LEU A 129 -5.38 9.66 -11.12
C LEU A 129 -4.76 10.16 -9.83
N ILE A 130 -3.78 9.42 -9.29
CA ILE A 130 -3.06 9.78 -8.06
C ILE A 130 -1.56 9.96 -8.30
N LEU A 131 -1.03 11.04 -7.72
CA LEU A 131 0.35 11.51 -7.84
C LEU A 131 1.27 10.91 -6.78
N HIS A 132 2.56 11.22 -6.86
CA HIS A 132 3.57 10.89 -5.84
C HIS A 132 3.75 9.39 -5.57
N GLY A 133 3.70 8.59 -6.63
CA GLY A 133 4.09 7.19 -6.63
C GLY A 133 5.61 7.04 -6.79
N THR A 134 6.22 6.05 -6.13
CA THR A 134 7.66 5.84 -6.20
C THR A 134 7.99 4.37 -6.45
N SER A 135 8.46 4.05 -7.66
CA SER A 135 8.67 2.67 -8.08
C SER A 135 9.97 2.06 -7.57
N HIS A 136 11.12 2.66 -7.93
CA HIS A 136 12.42 2.04 -7.72
C HIS A 136 13.51 3.09 -7.49
N VAL A 137 13.68 3.48 -6.22
CA VAL A 137 14.66 4.51 -5.82
C VAL A 137 16.12 4.08 -6.04
N PRO A 138 16.55 2.84 -5.71
CA PRO A 138 17.92 2.38 -5.99
C PRO A 138 18.35 2.51 -7.47
N GLU A 139 17.42 2.34 -8.42
CA GLU A 139 17.69 2.49 -9.85
C GLU A 139 17.33 3.88 -10.41
N GLN A 140 16.88 4.83 -9.57
CA GLN A 140 16.44 6.17 -9.98
C GLN A 140 15.33 6.15 -11.05
N LYS A 141 14.38 5.22 -10.93
CA LYS A 141 13.29 5.05 -11.90
C LYS A 141 11.93 5.30 -11.25
N ASN A 142 11.11 6.08 -11.96
CA ASN A 142 9.73 6.40 -11.62
C ASN A 142 9.61 6.83 -10.15
N ILE A 143 10.37 7.86 -9.78
CA ILE A 143 10.34 8.49 -8.46
C ILE A 143 9.42 9.69 -8.57
N ASP A 144 8.47 9.80 -7.64
CA ASP A 144 7.55 10.93 -7.56
C ASP A 144 6.74 11.16 -8.85
N VAL A 145 6.15 10.07 -9.37
CA VAL A 145 5.34 10.06 -10.60
C VAL A 145 4.04 9.30 -10.39
N PRO A 146 3.00 9.52 -11.22
CA PRO A 146 1.84 8.64 -11.26
C PRO A 146 2.22 7.22 -11.66
N LEU A 147 1.49 6.24 -11.13
CA LEU A 147 1.74 4.82 -11.38
C LEU A 147 0.41 4.12 -11.69
N ILE A 148 0.30 3.48 -12.85
CA ILE A 148 -0.95 2.86 -13.31
C ILE A 148 -1.53 1.82 -12.34
N TYR A 149 -0.69 1.09 -11.63
CA TYR A 149 -1.15 0.16 -10.59
C TYR A 149 -1.67 0.91 -9.36
N GLY A 150 -1.10 2.06 -9.01
CA GLY A 150 -1.64 2.94 -7.96
C GLY A 150 -3.06 3.41 -8.31
N ASP A 151 -3.26 3.87 -9.54
CA ASP A 151 -4.58 4.29 -10.04
C ASP A 151 -5.60 3.14 -9.99
N TYR A 152 -5.19 1.95 -10.43
CA TYR A 152 -6.03 0.76 -10.35
C TYR A 152 -6.49 0.47 -8.91
N TYR A 153 -5.55 0.37 -7.95
CA TYR A 153 -5.91 0.07 -6.56
C TYR A 153 -6.70 1.20 -5.92
N PHE A 154 -6.46 2.45 -6.31
CA PHE A 154 -7.23 3.58 -5.81
C PHE A 154 -8.70 3.45 -6.22
N VAL A 155 -8.96 3.20 -7.50
CA VAL A 155 -10.33 2.99 -8.01
C VAL A 155 -10.97 1.75 -7.41
N GLU A 156 -10.23 0.65 -7.25
CA GLU A 156 -10.73 -0.55 -6.59
C GLU A 156 -11.14 -0.26 -5.13
N GLY A 157 -10.30 0.43 -4.37
CA GLY A 157 -10.58 0.81 -2.98
C GLY A 157 -11.84 1.68 -2.87
N LEU A 158 -11.99 2.69 -3.74
CA LEU A 158 -13.20 3.50 -3.82
C LEU A 158 -14.43 2.67 -4.17
N SER A 159 -14.31 1.78 -5.16
CA SER A 159 -15.39 0.88 -5.58
C SER A 159 -15.88 0.01 -4.41
N ARG A 160 -14.96 -0.55 -3.63
CA ARG A 160 -15.28 -1.31 -2.41
C ARG A 160 -15.97 -0.45 -1.34
N LEU A 161 -15.55 0.79 -1.14
CA LEU A 161 -16.20 1.71 -0.19
C LEU A 161 -17.62 2.09 -0.62
N LEU A 162 -17.89 2.14 -1.94
CA LEU A 162 -19.22 2.35 -2.50
C LEU A 162 -20.12 1.11 -2.43
N GLY A 163 -19.61 -0.01 -1.91
CA GLY A 163 -20.37 -1.24 -1.72
C GLY A 163 -20.32 -2.22 -2.89
N HIS A 164 -19.46 -1.97 -3.89
CA HIS A 164 -19.19 -2.96 -4.93
C HIS A 164 -18.31 -4.08 -4.37
N GLY A 165 -18.82 -5.31 -4.37
CA GLY A 165 -18.16 -6.47 -3.77
C GLY A 165 -17.40 -7.35 -4.77
N GLU A 166 -17.35 -6.96 -6.04
CA GLU A 166 -16.68 -7.71 -7.09
C GLU A 166 -15.17 -7.69 -6.85
N LEU A 167 -14.59 -8.89 -6.79
CA LEU A 167 -13.16 -9.11 -6.68
C LEU A 167 -12.69 -9.68 -8.02
N PHE A 168 -11.80 -8.97 -8.71
CA PHE A 168 -11.26 -9.40 -10.01
C PHE A 168 -9.97 -10.23 -9.88
N TRP A 169 -9.70 -10.72 -8.66
CA TRP A 169 -8.52 -11.46 -8.24
C TRP A 169 -8.84 -12.93 -8.00
#